data_AF-A0A438FRL9-F1
#
_entry.id   AF-A0A438FRL9-F1
#
_cell.length_a   1.000
_cell.length_b   1.000
_cell.length_c   1.000
_cell.angle_alpha   90.00
_cell.angle_beta   90.00
_cell.angle_gamma   90.00
#
_symmetry.space_group_name_H-M   'P 1'
#
loop_
_entity.id
_entity.type
_entity.pdbx_description
1 polymer ?
#
loop_
_entity_poly.entity_id
_entity_poly.type
_entity_poly.pdbx_seq_one_letter_code
_entity_poly.pdbx_strand_id
1 'polypeptide(L)' 'MWLCLRRLKEDGKEGVEFGQYLYEIYNHDVELRVSKAGVNLLLTRWMKDLEKIFYGNIVAYDAAMLPEARPDELPNVIWK' A
#
# COMPACT_ATOMS: atom_id res chain seq x y z
N MET A 1 -6.24 0.92 -1.57
CA MET A 1 -5.08 0.71 -2.47
C MET A 1 -4.59 -0.72 -2.44
N TRP A 2 -4.12 -1.26 -1.30
CA TRP A 2 -3.69 -2.67 -1.20
C TRP A 2 -4.68 -3.68 -1.81
N LEU A 3 -5.96 -3.64 -1.43
CA LEU A 3 -6.98 -4.54 -2.01
C LEU A 3 -7.06 -4.48 -3.54
N CYS A 4 -6.89 -3.29 -4.12
CA CYS A 4 -6.88 -3.10 -5.58
C CYS A 4 -5.66 -3.78 -6.21
N LEU A 5 -4.46 -3.55 -5.64
CA LEU A 5 -3.22 -4.18 -6.12
C LEU A 5 -3.29 -5.70 -5.99
N ARG A 6 -3.81 -6.21 -4.87
CA ARG A 6 -4.00 -7.64 -4.65
C ARG A 6 -4.95 -8.24 -5.69
N ARG A 7 -6.09 -7.61 -5.96
CA ARG A 7 -7.03 -8.10 -6.97
C ARG A 7 -6.42 -8.07 -8.38
N LEU A 8 -5.69 -7.02 -8.73
CA LEU A 8 -5.04 -6.90 -10.04
C LEU A 8 -3.94 -7.93 -10.23
N LYS A 9 -3.23 -8.31 -9.16
CA LYS A 9 -2.22 -9.38 -9.21
C LYS A 9 -2.79 -10.71 -9.71
N GLU A 10 -4.08 -10.98 -9.47
CA GLU A 10 -4.76 -12.18 -9.98
C GLU A 10 -4.94 -12.17 -11.51
N ASP A 11 -4.86 -10.99 -12.15
CA ASP A 11 -4.91 -10.86 -13.61
C ASP A 11 -3.50 -11.09 -14.25
N GLY A 12 -2.53 -11.58 -13.47
CA GLY A 12 -1.21 -11.94 -13.95
C GLY A 12 -0.33 -10.73 -14.28
N LYS A 13 0.52 -10.87 -15.30
CA LYS A 13 1.55 -9.87 -15.63
C LYS A 13 0.96 -8.50 -15.94
N GLU A 14 -0.09 -8.45 -16.78
CA GLU A 14 -0.75 -7.20 -17.17
C GLU A 14 -1.36 -6.49 -15.96
N GLY A 15 -1.97 -7.26 -15.06
CA GLY A 15 -2.53 -6.71 -13.82
C GLY A 15 -1.46 -6.16 -12.87
N VAL A 16 -0.30 -6.81 -12.77
CA VAL A 16 0.84 -6.29 -11.99
C VAL A 16 1.37 -4.99 -12.59
N GLU A 17 1.54 -4.92 -13.91
CA GLU A 17 2.00 -3.71 -14.61
C GLU A 17 0.99 -2.55 -14.45
N PHE A 18 -0.30 -2.82 -14.62
CA PHE A 18 -1.35 -1.83 -14.39
C PHE A 18 -1.45 -1.42 -12.92
N GLY A 19 -1.25 -2.34 -11.99
CA GLY A 19 -1.18 -2.08 -10.56
C GLY A 19 -0.04 -1.13 -10.20
N GLN A 20 1.14 -1.29 -10.81
CA GLN A 20 2.27 -0.38 -10.63
C GLN A 20 1.92 1.04 -11.10
N TYR A 21 1.29 1.18 -12.28
CA TYR A 21 0.83 2.47 -12.78
C TYR A 21 -0.17 3.15 -11.83
N LEU A 22 -1.14 2.40 -11.30
CA LEU A 22 -2.09 2.93 -10.31
C LEU A 22 -1.41 3.33 -9.00
N TYR A 23 -0.41 2.57 -8.56
CA TYR A 23 0.34 2.86 -7.35
C TYR A 23 1.15 4.17 -7.47
N GLU A 24 1.71 4.45 -8.65
CA GLU A 24 2.41 5.70 -8.94
C GLU A 24 1.47 6.91 -8.85
N ILE A 25 0.27 6.83 -9.45
CA ILE A 25 -0.75 7.88 -9.35
C ILE A 25 -1.15 8.11 -7.88
N TYR A 26 -1.36 7.02 -7.14
CA TYR A 26 -1.70 7.09 -5.72
C TYR A 26 -0.59 7.77 -4.90
N ASN A 27 0.68 7.42 -5.13
CA ASN A 27 1.80 8.02 -4.42
C ASN A 27 1.93 9.52 -4.73
N HIS A 28 1.70 9.92 -5.98
CA HIS A 28 1.71 11.34 -6.33
C HIS A 28 0.60 12.10 -5.59
N ASP A 29 -0.61 11.55 -5.51
CA ASP A 29 -1.70 12.14 -4.73
C ASP A 29 -1.39 12.20 -3.22
N VAL A 30 -0.73 11.18 -2.66
CA VAL A 30 -0.23 11.20 -1.28
C VAL A 30 0.78 12.33 -1.07
N GLU A 31 1.75 12.49 -1.97
CA GLU A 31 2.74 13.56 -1.91
C GLU A 31 2.10 14.94 -1.89
N LEU A 32 1.14 15.19 -2.79
CA LEU A 32 0.38 16.45 -2.84
C LEU A 32 -0.39 16.72 -1.54
N ARG A 33 -1.01 15.70 -0.95
CA ARG A 33 -1.73 15.83 0.33
C ARG A 33 -0.79 16.08 1.51
N VAL A 34 0.36 15.43 1.55
CA VAL A 34 1.40 15.63 2.58
C VAL A 34 1.95 17.04 2.52
N SER A 35 2.28 17.54 1.33
CA SER A 35 2.71 18.94 1.14
C SER A 35 1.62 19.94 1.55
N LYS A 36 0.37 19.71 1.15
CA LYS A 36 -0.78 20.55 1.54
C LYS A 36 -1.03 20.57 3.05
N ALA A 37 -0.70 19.49 3.76
CA ALA A 37 -0.76 19.41 5.22
C ALA A 37 0.40 20.15 5.92
N GLY A 38 1.30 20.81 5.16
CA GLY A 38 2.39 21.63 5.68
C GLY A 38 3.72 20.88 5.84
N VAL A 39 3.78 19.59 5.46
CA VAL A 39 5.02 18.80 5.50
C VAL A 39 5.82 19.06 4.22
N ASN A 40 6.53 20.19 4.21
CA ASN A 40 7.37 20.59 3.06
C ASN A 40 8.86 20.31 3.29
N LEU A 41 9.31 20.39 4.54
CA LEU A 41 10.69 20.02 4.90
C LEU A 41 10.84 18.50 4.87
N LEU A 42 11.90 18.01 4.22
CA LEU A 42 12.20 16.57 4.11
C LEU A 42 11.08 15.74 3.44
N LEU A 43 10.26 16.33 2.57
CA LEU A 43 9.16 15.63 1.87
C LEU A 43 9.61 14.31 1.25
N THR A 44 10.74 14.30 0.54
CA THR A 44 11.32 13.08 -0.05
C THR A 44 11.62 11.98 0.97
N ARG A 45 12.05 12.35 2.19
CA ARG A 45 12.30 11.38 3.27
C ARG A 45 10.98 10.82 3.77
N TRP A 46 9.99 11.68 4.02
CA TRP A 46 8.65 11.25 4.43
C TRP A 46 8.00 10.32 3.40
N MET A 47 8.12 10.63 2.11
CA MET A 47 7.59 9.76 1.06
C MET A 47 8.24 8.37 1.07
N LYS A 48 9.56 8.27 1.26
CA LYS A 48 10.26 6.99 1.43
C LYS A 48 9.80 6.22 2.67
N ASP A 49 9.59 6.91 3.79
CA ASP A 49 9.12 6.29 5.02
C ASP A 49 7.67 5.78 4.86
N LEU A 50 6.81 6.55 4.20
CA LEU A 50 5.43 6.15 3.86
C LEU A 50 5.39 4.96 2.91
N GLU A 51 6.24 4.94 1.88
CA GLU A 51 6.41 3.81 0.96
C GLU A 51 6.82 2.53 1.70
N LYS A 52 7.79 2.64 2.62
CA LYS A 52 8.21 1.52 3.47
C LYS A 52 7.08 0.99 4.35
N ILE A 53 6.32 1.89 4.99
CA ILE A 53 5.14 1.52 5.78
C ILE A 53 4.11 0.81 4.91
N PHE A 54 3.85 1.34 3.71
CA PHE A 54 2.91 0.76 2.76
C PHE A 54 3.28 -0.66 2.38
N TYR A 55 4.53 -0.92 1.96
CA TYR A 55 4.97 -2.27 1.61
C TYR A 55 4.99 -3.22 2.81
N GLY A 56 5.39 -2.74 4.00
CA GLY A 56 5.30 -3.52 5.24
C GLY A 56 3.85 -3.96 5.54
N ASN A 57 2.90 -3.05 5.38
CA ASN A 57 1.48 -3.32 5.55
C ASN A 57 0.95 -4.29 4.49
N ILE A 58 1.34 -4.14 3.21
CA ILE A 58 0.95 -5.10 2.16
C ILE A 58 1.36 -6.52 2.53
N VAL A 59 2.62 -6.73 2.94
CA VAL A 59 3.12 -8.07 3.30
C VAL A 59 2.31 -8.65 4.47
N ALA A 60 2.02 -7.82 5.49
CA ALA A 60 1.27 -8.25 6.65
C ALA A 60 -0.20 -8.58 6.30
N TYR A 61 -0.85 -7.76 5.49
CA TYR A 61 -2.23 -7.99 5.05
C TYR A 61 -2.34 -9.19 4.11
N ASP A 62 -1.36 -9.39 3.23
CA ASP A 62 -1.35 -10.54 2.33
C ASP A 62 -1.20 -11.86 3.09
N ALA A 63 -0.35 -11.89 4.12
CA ALA A 63 -0.20 -13.04 5.02
C ALA A 63 -1.49 -13.32 5.79
N ALA A 64 -2.15 -12.28 6.29
CA ALA A 64 -3.41 -12.40 7.03
C ALA A 64 -4.63 -12.82 6.17
N MET A 65 -4.47 -12.86 4.85
CA MET A 65 -5.48 -13.31 3.88
C MET A 65 -5.23 -14.74 3.37
N LEU A 66 -4.19 -15.42 3.85
CA LEU A 66 -3.91 -16.81 3.46
C LEU A 66 -4.94 -17.77 4.08
N PRO A 67 -5.21 -18.93 3.44
CA PRO A 67 -6.11 -19.94 3.98
C PRO A 67 -5.73 -20.44 5.39
N GLU A 68 -4.44 -20.37 5.73
CA GLU A 68 -3.88 -20.81 7.01
C GLU A 68 -3.94 -19.73 8.10
N ALA A 69 -4.32 -18.49 7.76
CA ALA A 69 -4.43 -17.39 8.71
C ALA A 69 -5.63 -17.58 9.66
N ARG A 70 -5.53 -17.02 10.87
CA ARG A 70 -6.66 -17.06 11.83
C ARG A 70 -7.81 -16.18 11.33
N PRO A 71 -9.08 -16.52 11.58
CA PRO A 71 -10.23 -15.75 11.09
C PRO A 71 -10.23 -14.26 11.48
N ASP A 72 -9.60 -13.91 12.60
CA ASP A 72 -9.49 -12.56 13.14
C ASP A 72 -8.15 -11.87 12.80
N GLU A 73 -7.27 -12.53 12.06
CA GLU A 73 -5.91 -12.04 11.81
C GLU A 73 -5.89 -10.78 10.96
N LEU A 74 -6.68 -10.72 9.88
CA LEU A 74 -6.74 -9.53 9.04
C LEU A 74 -7.25 -8.30 9.80
N PRO A 75 -8.39 -8.34 10.53
CA PRO A 75 -8.79 -7.25 11.42
C PRO A 75 -7.66 -6.84 12.39
N ASN A 76 -7.00 -7.80 13.04
CA ASN A 76 -5.95 -7.51 14.01
C ASN A 76 -4.74 -6.81 13.40
N VAL A 77 -4.38 -7.13 12.15
CA VAL A 77 -3.23 -6.52 11.45
C VAL A 77 -3.59 -5.14 10.88
N ILE A 78 -4.83 -4.92 10.43
CA ILE A 78 -5.28 -3.62 9.92
C ILE A 78 -5.35 -2.56 11.02
N TRP A 79 -5.78 -2.93 12.22
CA TRP A 79 -5.98 -2.01 13.34
C TRP A 79 -4.77 -1.86 14.27
N LYS A 80 -3.60 -2.35 13.84
CA LYS A 80 -2.37 -2.35 14.62
C LYS A 80 -1.61 -1.02 14.52
#